data_AF-X0TZA0-F1
#
_entry.id   AF-X0TZA0-F1
#
_cell.length_a   1.000
_cell.length_b   1.000
_cell.length_c   1.000
_cell.angle_alpha   90.00
_cell.angle_beta   90.00
_cell.angle_gamma   90.00
#
_symmetry.space_group_name_H-M   'P 1'
#
loop_
_entity.id
_entity.type
_entity.pdbx_description
1 polymer ?
#
loop_
_entity_poly.entity_id
_entity_poly.type
_entity_poly.pdbx_seq_one_letter_code
_entity_poly.pdbx_strand_id
1 'polypeptide(L)'
;MKKKEIERISEKLISKPKLVWDEIDKKEKKKVFDFDKEYQNFLNRAKTEREAVQIISEIALKKGFPSKPTGSHPIKLMKAFQGKSIALSISGKRPINEGINLIISHLDSPRLDLKQNPLYEEVDLAFMKTHYYGGIKKFQ
;
A
#
# COMPACT_ATOMS: atom_id res chain seq x y z
N MET A 1 25.05 -7.68 -39.34
CA MET A 1 24.33 -6.38 -39.26
C MET A 1 25.33 -5.25 -39.16
N LYS A 2 25.08 -4.12 -39.83
CA LYS A 2 25.99 -2.95 -39.76
C LYS A 2 25.83 -2.27 -38.39
N LYS A 3 26.92 -1.75 -37.81
CA LYS A 3 26.93 -1.10 -36.48
C LYS A 3 25.83 -0.03 -36.29
N LYS A 4 25.61 0.79 -37.33
CA LYS A 4 24.53 1.81 -37.38
C LYS A 4 23.12 1.22 -37.26
N GLU A 5 22.92 0.01 -37.76
CA GLU A 5 21.63 -0.67 -37.74
C GLU A 5 21.33 -1.23 -36.34
N ILE A 6 22.37 -1.74 -35.66
CA ILE A 6 22.31 -2.17 -34.26
C ILE A 6 22.04 -0.98 -33.34
N GLU A 7 22.71 0.16 -33.55
CA GLU A 7 22.45 1.40 -32.78
C GLU A 7 20.99 1.85 -32.91
N ARG A 8 20.45 1.92 -34.14
CA ARG A 8 19.07 2.35 -34.42
C ARG A 8 18.02 1.41 -33.82
N ILE A 9 18.30 0.10 -33.77
CA ILE A 9 17.44 -0.89 -33.12
C ILE A 9 17.53 -0.76 -31.61
N SER A 10 18.72 -0.56 -31.06
CA SER A 10 18.92 -0.35 -29.63
C SER A 10 18.18 0.88 -29.11
N GLU A 11 18.19 2.00 -29.86
CA GLU A 11 17.47 3.21 -29.48
C GLU A 11 15.95 3.03 -29.45
N LYS A 12 15.41 2.13 -30.29
CA LYS A 12 13.97 1.83 -30.33
C LYS A 12 13.54 0.80 -29.29
N LEU A 13 14.40 -0.16 -28.96
CA LEU A 13 14.03 -1.31 -28.12
C LEU A 13 14.50 -1.18 -26.68
N ILE A 14 15.54 -0.39 -26.41
CA ILE A 14 16.07 -0.20 -25.06
C ILE A 14 15.38 1.01 -24.43
N SER A 15 14.56 0.75 -23.42
CA SER A 15 14.03 1.80 -22.55
C SER A 15 15.16 2.43 -21.76
N LYS A 16 15.39 3.73 -21.96
CA LYS A 16 16.31 4.52 -21.12
C LYS A 16 15.54 5.09 -19.94
N PRO A 17 16.06 5.00 -18.71
CA PRO A 17 15.41 5.59 -17.55
C PRO A 17 15.36 7.11 -17.75
N LYS A 18 14.16 7.67 -17.65
CA LYS A 18 13.92 9.11 -17.70
C LYS A 18 13.42 9.59 -16.35
N LEU A 19 13.79 10.81 -15.98
CA LEU A 19 13.26 11.44 -14.78
C LEU A 19 11.80 11.85 -15.04
N VAL A 20 10.89 11.35 -14.20
CA VAL A 20 9.45 11.59 -14.36
C VAL A 20 9.15 13.09 -14.41
N TRP A 21 9.81 13.91 -13.58
CA TRP A 21 9.59 15.35 -13.49
C TRP A 21 9.93 16.15 -14.76
N ASP A 22 10.79 15.60 -15.63
CA ASP A 22 11.19 16.21 -16.88
C ASP A 22 10.20 15.89 -18.02
N GLU A 23 9.49 14.76 -17.91
CA GLU A 23 8.57 14.28 -18.95
C GLU A 23 7.12 14.73 -18.74
N ILE A 24 6.71 14.99 -17.49
CA ILE A 24 5.32 15.34 -17.17
C ILE A 24 5.03 16.84 -17.31
N ASP A 25 3.83 17.16 -17.79
CA ASP A 25 3.39 18.54 -17.97
C ASP A 25 2.90 19.19 -16.65
N LYS A 26 2.55 20.49 -16.69
CA LYS A 26 2.04 21.21 -15.49
C LYS A 26 0.75 20.60 -14.93
N LYS A 27 -0.12 20.03 -15.77
CA LYS A 27 -1.40 19.45 -15.37
C LYS A 27 -1.18 18.10 -14.69
N GLU A 28 -0.26 17.30 -15.19
CA GLU A 28 0.17 16.03 -14.59
C GLU A 28 0.89 16.25 -13.27
N LYS A 29 1.80 17.23 -13.19
CA LYS A 29 2.42 17.64 -11.91
C LYS A 29 1.36 17.96 -10.86
N LYS A 30 0.31 18.69 -11.23
CA LYS A 30 -0.80 18.98 -10.32
C LYS A 30 -1.50 17.69 -9.83
N LYS A 31 -1.78 16.74 -10.72
CA LYS A 31 -2.38 15.44 -10.34
C LYS A 31 -1.50 14.64 -9.37
N VAL A 32 -0.18 14.68 -9.56
CA VAL A 32 0.77 14.02 -8.64
C VAL A 32 0.64 14.61 -7.24
N PHE A 33 0.64 15.94 -7.11
CA PHE A 33 0.49 16.59 -5.80
C PHE A 33 -0.89 16.40 -5.17
N ASP A 34 -1.95 16.36 -5.98
CA ASP A 34 -3.29 16.07 -5.48
C ASP A 34 -3.38 14.63 -4.93
N PHE A 35 -2.79 13.65 -5.63
CA PHE A 35 -2.67 12.28 -5.14
C PHE A 35 -1.80 12.18 -3.88
N ASP A 36 -0.67 12.89 -3.84
CA ASP A 36 0.24 12.90 -2.69
C ASP A 36 -0.46 13.42 -1.42
N LYS A 37 -1.31 14.44 -1.52
CA LYS A 37 -2.12 14.90 -0.37
C LYS A 37 -3.04 13.81 0.17
N GLU A 38 -3.69 13.05 -0.70
CA GLU A 38 -4.53 11.92 -0.28
C GLU A 38 -3.68 10.81 0.36
N TYR A 39 -2.51 10.54 -0.20
CA TYR A 39 -1.57 9.55 0.32
C TYR A 39 -1.02 9.95 1.71
N GLN A 40 -0.60 11.20 1.88
CA GLN A 40 -0.18 11.73 3.19
C GLN A 40 -1.30 11.62 4.22
N ASN A 41 -2.55 11.95 3.85
CA ASN A 41 -3.70 11.81 4.74
C ASN A 41 -3.95 10.35 5.14
N PHE A 42 -3.76 9.42 4.22
CA PHE A 42 -3.81 7.98 4.52
C PHE A 42 -2.72 7.60 5.53
N LEU A 43 -1.45 7.96 5.26
CA LEU A 43 -0.32 7.67 6.15
C LEU A 43 -0.47 8.29 7.54
N ASN A 44 -1.11 9.47 7.64
CA ASN A 44 -1.36 10.12 8.93
C ASN A 44 -2.38 9.39 9.79
N ARG A 45 -3.30 8.64 9.17
CA ARG A 45 -4.34 7.90 9.89
C ARG A 45 -4.03 6.42 10.06
N ALA A 46 -3.27 5.82 9.16
CA ALA A 46 -2.96 4.39 9.11
C ALA A 46 -1.60 4.08 9.77
N LYS A 47 -1.49 4.22 11.11
CA LYS A 47 -0.21 4.00 11.83
C LYS A 47 0.03 2.56 12.21
N THR A 48 -1.04 1.79 12.36
CA THR A 48 -1.04 0.35 12.64
C THR A 48 -1.74 -0.41 11.52
N GLU A 49 -1.46 -1.71 11.42
CA GLU A 49 -2.11 -2.59 10.43
C GLU A 49 -3.64 -2.61 10.61
N ARG A 50 -4.11 -2.44 11.85
CA ARG A 50 -5.54 -2.43 12.18
C ARG A 50 -6.23 -1.17 11.66
N GLU A 51 -5.62 -0.01 11.89
CA GLU A 51 -6.12 1.26 11.36
C GLU A 51 -6.07 1.27 9.82
N ALA A 52 -4.99 0.75 9.24
CA ALA A 52 -4.85 0.62 7.79
C ALA A 52 -5.97 -0.22 7.19
N VAL A 53 -6.25 -1.41 7.75
CA VAL A 53 -7.35 -2.27 7.30
C VAL A 53 -8.70 -1.58 7.43
N GLN A 54 -8.94 -0.86 8.52
CA GLN A 54 -10.19 -0.12 8.71
C GLN A 54 -10.36 0.97 7.63
N ILE A 55 -9.35 1.80 7.39
CA ILE A 55 -9.41 2.87 6.40
C ILE A 55 -9.57 2.31 4.98
N ILE A 56 -8.81 1.26 4.64
CA ILE A 56 -8.93 0.57 3.35
C ILE A 56 -10.35 0.03 3.19
N SER A 57 -10.94 -0.54 4.25
CA SER A 57 -12.30 -1.07 4.22
C SER A 57 -13.33 0.02 3.95
N GLU A 58 -13.21 1.17 4.61
CA GLU A 58 -14.07 2.34 4.40
C GLU A 58 -13.99 2.86 2.95
N ILE A 59 -12.77 2.97 2.41
CA ILE A 59 -12.53 3.44 1.03
C ILE A 59 -13.11 2.42 0.04
N ALA A 60 -12.86 1.13 0.24
CA ALA A 60 -13.32 0.05 -0.62
C ALA A 60 -14.86 -0.02 -0.67
N LEU A 61 -15.52 0.07 0.48
CA LEU A 61 -16.99 0.12 0.55
C LEU A 61 -17.56 1.29 -0.25
N LYS A 62 -16.99 2.50 -0.10
CA LYS A 62 -17.39 3.69 -0.88
C LYS A 62 -17.16 3.53 -2.38
N LYS A 63 -16.20 2.69 -2.79
CA LYS A 63 -15.90 2.37 -4.20
C LYS A 63 -16.67 1.16 -4.75
N GLY A 64 -17.63 0.63 -3.98
CA GLY A 64 -18.50 -0.47 -4.38
C GLY A 64 -17.83 -1.84 -4.27
N PHE A 65 -16.96 -2.05 -3.28
CA PHE A 65 -16.44 -3.37 -2.91
C PHE A 65 -17.21 -3.92 -1.69
N PRO A 66 -18.23 -4.75 -1.92
CA PRO A 66 -18.97 -5.38 -0.83
C PRO A 66 -18.15 -6.47 -0.14
N SER A 67 -18.55 -6.83 1.08
CA SER A 67 -17.97 -7.96 1.84
C SER A 67 -18.43 -9.34 1.35
N LYS A 68 -19.52 -9.38 0.58
CA LYS A 68 -20.09 -10.57 -0.03
C LYS A 68 -20.20 -10.37 -1.55
N PRO A 69 -20.00 -11.41 -2.36
CA PRO A 69 -20.05 -11.28 -3.81
C PRO A 69 -21.44 -10.87 -4.26
N THR A 70 -21.49 -9.91 -5.20
CA THR A 70 -22.70 -9.53 -5.92
C THR A 70 -22.74 -10.22 -7.27
N GLY A 71 -23.93 -10.58 -7.76
CA GLY A 71 -24.09 -11.29 -9.05
C GLY A 71 -23.81 -10.44 -10.30
N SER A 72 -23.60 -9.13 -10.16
CA SER A 72 -23.32 -8.22 -11.28
C SER A 72 -21.84 -8.19 -11.65
N HIS A 73 -21.54 -8.31 -12.94
CA HIS A 73 -20.18 -8.22 -13.47
C HIS A 73 -19.76 -6.76 -13.74
N PRO A 74 -18.49 -6.38 -13.50
CA PRO A 74 -17.46 -7.19 -12.86
C PRO A 74 -17.74 -7.38 -11.35
N ILE A 75 -17.52 -8.60 -10.87
CA ILE A 75 -17.69 -8.95 -9.47
C ILE A 75 -16.56 -8.28 -8.67
N LYS A 76 -16.93 -7.34 -7.81
CA LYS A 76 -16.02 -6.72 -6.85
C LYS A 76 -16.22 -7.37 -5.49
N LEU A 77 -15.13 -7.62 -4.78
CA LEU A 77 -15.17 -8.19 -3.44
C LEU A 77 -14.04 -7.62 -2.59
N MET A 78 -14.34 -7.40 -1.32
CA MET A 78 -13.35 -7.15 -0.28
C MET A 78 -13.51 -8.18 0.84
N LYS A 79 -12.39 -8.69 1.34
CA LYS A 79 -12.38 -9.57 2.52
C LYS A 79 -11.26 -9.17 3.47
N ALA A 80 -11.64 -8.77 4.68
CA ALA A 80 -10.70 -8.54 5.78
C ALA A 80 -10.51 -9.81 6.61
N PHE A 81 -9.31 -10.00 7.15
CA PHE A 81 -8.97 -11.14 8.00
C PHE A 81 -8.36 -10.65 9.33
N GLN A 82 -9.02 -11.02 10.43
CA GLN A 82 -8.69 -10.61 11.81
C GLN A 82 -8.49 -9.10 12.04
N GLY A 83 -8.95 -8.27 11.10
CA GLY A 83 -8.69 -6.83 11.09
C GLY A 83 -7.21 -6.46 10.95
N LYS A 84 -6.37 -7.35 10.42
CA LYS A 84 -4.92 -7.13 10.23
C LYS A 84 -4.44 -7.27 8.79
N SER A 85 -5.22 -7.96 7.95
CA SER A 85 -5.01 -8.04 6.52
C SER A 85 -6.33 -7.89 5.77
N ILE A 86 -6.21 -7.51 4.49
CA ILE A 86 -7.36 -7.27 3.62
C ILE A 86 -7.01 -7.63 2.18
N ALA A 87 -7.93 -8.28 1.49
CA ALA A 87 -7.83 -8.60 0.07
C ALA A 87 -8.98 -7.93 -0.68
N LEU A 88 -8.67 -7.30 -1.81
CA LEU A 88 -9.64 -6.75 -2.75
C LEU A 88 -9.47 -7.44 -4.10
N SER A 89 -10.58 -7.80 -4.74
CA SER A 89 -10.57 -8.43 -6.05
C SER A 89 -11.61 -7.83 -6.98
N ILE A 90 -11.30 -7.81 -8.27
CA ILE A 90 -12.22 -7.47 -9.35
C ILE A 90 -12.14 -8.59 -10.38
N SER A 91 -13.27 -9.19 -10.75
CA SER A 91 -13.30 -10.25 -11.76
C SER A 91 -12.94 -9.70 -13.15
N GLY A 92 -12.08 -10.43 -13.87
CA GLY A 92 -11.78 -10.16 -15.26
C GLY A 92 -12.84 -10.74 -16.22
N LYS A 93 -12.56 -10.62 -17.52
CA LYS A 93 -13.38 -11.24 -18.59
C LYS A 93 -13.00 -12.69 -18.87
N ARG A 94 -11.75 -13.06 -18.58
CA ARG A 94 -11.19 -14.39 -18.85
C ARG A 94 -11.43 -15.32 -17.66
N PRO A 95 -11.57 -16.63 -17.88
CA PRO A 95 -11.74 -17.59 -16.79
C PRO A 95 -10.51 -17.59 -15.86
N ILE A 96 -10.74 -17.87 -14.58
CA ILE A 96 -9.71 -17.76 -13.52
C ILE A 96 -8.53 -18.73 -13.72
N ASN A 97 -8.74 -19.83 -14.46
CA ASN A 97 -7.69 -20.79 -14.79
C ASN A 97 -6.62 -20.24 -15.74
N GLU A 98 -6.90 -19.15 -16.47
CA GLU A 98 -5.90 -18.42 -17.26
C GLU A 98 -5.00 -17.53 -16.41
N GLY A 99 -5.26 -17.43 -15.10
CA GLY A 99 -4.44 -16.73 -14.14
C GLY A 99 -5.03 -15.42 -13.63
N ILE A 100 -4.28 -14.78 -12.74
CA ILE A 100 -4.66 -13.54 -12.06
C ILE A 100 -3.47 -12.57 -12.03
N ASN A 101 -3.77 -11.28 -11.98
CA ASN A 101 -2.79 -10.25 -11.66
C ASN A 101 -2.88 -9.94 -10.17
N LEU A 102 -1.80 -10.17 -9.44
CA LEU A 102 -1.76 -10.04 -7.99
C LEU A 102 -0.76 -8.97 -7.57
N ILE A 103 -1.21 -8.04 -6.73
CA ILE A 103 -0.38 -7.03 -6.07
C ILE A 103 -0.44 -7.33 -4.57
N ILE A 104 0.72 -7.53 -3.95
CA ILE A 104 0.85 -7.81 -2.52
C ILE A 104 1.71 -6.71 -1.90
N SER A 105 1.27 -6.19 -0.77
CA SER A 105 2.03 -5.32 0.11
C SER A 105 1.77 -5.72 1.57
N HIS A 106 2.61 -5.23 2.48
CA HIS A 106 2.42 -5.39 3.91
C HIS A 106 1.93 -4.06 4.53
N LEU A 107 1.13 -4.15 5.60
CA LEU A 107 0.49 -3.01 6.26
C LEU A 107 1.09 -2.71 7.64
N ASP A 108 1.90 -3.61 8.17
CA ASP A 108 2.61 -3.44 9.42
C ASP A 108 3.83 -2.54 9.23
N SER A 109 4.22 -1.86 10.30
CA SER A 109 5.39 -0.99 10.36
C SER A 109 6.06 -1.13 11.71
N PRO A 110 7.39 -0.92 11.80
CA PRO A 110 8.11 -0.99 13.07
C PRO A 110 7.52 -0.04 14.12
N ARG A 111 7.33 -0.54 15.35
CA ARG A 111 6.69 0.22 16.44
C ARG A 111 7.06 -0.32 17.83
N LEU A 112 6.66 0.41 18.86
CA LEU A 112 6.75 -0.04 20.25
C LEU A 112 5.38 -0.56 20.70
N ASP A 113 5.33 -1.83 21.06
CA ASP A 113 4.16 -2.44 21.68
C ASP A 113 4.37 -2.51 23.20
N LEU A 114 3.28 -2.48 23.96
CA LEU A 114 3.33 -2.70 25.41
C LEU A 114 3.59 -4.18 25.72
N LYS A 115 4.36 -4.45 26.79
CA LYS A 115 4.44 -5.81 27.36
C LYS A 115 3.10 -6.20 28.00
N GLN A 116 2.92 -7.50 28.24
CA GLN A 116 1.69 -8.04 28.85
C GLN A 116 1.34 -7.39 30.20
N ASN A 117 2.35 -7.16 31.05
CA ASN A 117 2.24 -6.40 32.31
C ASN A 117 3.12 -5.13 32.20
N PRO A 118 2.60 -4.04 31.61
CA PRO A 118 3.45 -2.91 31.23
C PRO A 118 3.61 -1.89 32.37
N LEU A 119 2.60 -1.70 33.20
CA LEU A 119 2.59 -0.64 34.21
C LEU A 119 3.57 -0.95 35.35
N TYR A 120 4.45 0.00 35.66
CA TYR A 120 5.33 -0.05 36.83
C TYR A 120 5.63 1.38 37.30
N GLU A 121 6.14 1.51 38.51
CA GLU A 121 6.56 2.78 39.10
C GLU A 121 8.08 2.79 39.29
N GLU A 122 8.72 3.91 38.98
CA GLU A 122 10.12 4.16 39.28
C GLU A 122 10.30 5.66 39.56
N VAL A 123 11.03 6.02 40.62
CA VAL A 123 11.26 7.43 41.00
C VAL A 123 9.96 8.25 41.11
N ASP A 124 8.94 7.70 41.78
CA ASP A 124 7.60 8.30 41.96
C ASP A 124 6.87 8.65 40.64
N LEU A 125 7.25 8.01 39.52
CA LEU A 125 6.63 8.15 38.21
C LEU A 125 6.10 6.82 37.70
N ALA A 126 4.89 6.84 37.13
CA ALA A 126 4.30 5.69 36.46
C ALA A 126 4.82 5.56 35.01
N PHE A 127 5.35 4.39 34.67
CA PHE A 127 5.90 4.06 33.36
C PHE A 127 5.21 2.84 32.74
N MET A 128 5.36 2.69 31.42
CA MET A 128 4.89 1.52 30.67
C MET A 128 6.06 0.79 29.98
N LYS A 129 6.29 -0.48 30.34
CA LYS A 129 7.29 -1.33 29.69
C LYS A 129 6.87 -1.65 28.27
N THR A 130 7.79 -1.44 27.34
CA THR A 130 7.60 -1.70 25.91
C THR A 130 8.41 -2.89 25.42
N HIS A 131 8.08 -3.36 24.23
CA HIS A 131 8.83 -4.31 23.41
C HIS A 131 8.77 -3.84 21.96
N TYR A 132 9.89 -3.91 21.24
CA TYR A 132 9.92 -3.46 19.85
C TYR A 132 9.31 -4.53 18.93
N TYR A 133 8.53 -4.06 17.96
CA TYR A 133 8.09 -4.83 16.81
C TYR A 133 8.86 -4.33 15.58
N GLY A 134 9.53 -5.24 14.86
CA GLY A 134 10.36 -4.90 13.70
C GLY A 134 11.72 -4.26 14.03
N GLY A 135 12.43 -3.80 13.01
CA GLY A 135 13.78 -3.24 13.13
C GLY A 135 13.78 -1.73 13.40
N ILE A 136 13.66 -1.33 14.67
CA ILE A 136 13.70 0.08 15.08
C ILE A 136 15.15 0.53 15.35
N LYS A 137 15.55 1.70 14.84
CA LYS A 137 16.76 2.39 15.32
C LYS A 137 16.51 2.87 16.75
N LYS A 138 17.27 2.32 17.70
CA LYS A 138 17.08 2.56 19.15
C LYS A 138 17.53 3.94 19.63
N PHE A 139 18.19 4.70 18.76
CA PHE A 139 18.69 6.04 18.99
C PHE A 139 18.23 6.94 17.85
N GLN A 140 18.08 8.23 18.14
CA GLN A 140 17.72 9.26 17.18
C GLN A 140 18.93 10.12 16.85
#